data_AF-A0A9W9AP22-F1
#
_entry.id   AF-A0A9W9AP22-F1
#
_cell.length_a   1.000
_cell.length_b   1.000
_cell.length_c   1.000
_cell.angle_alpha   90.00
_cell.angle_beta   90.00
_cell.angle_gamma   90.00
#
_symmetry.space_group_name_H-M   'P 1'
#
loop_
_entity.id
_entity.type
_entity.pdbx_description
1 polymer ?
#
loop_
_entity_poly.entity_id
_entity_poly.type
_entity_poly.pdbx_seq_one_letter_code
_entity_poly.pdbx_strand_id
1 'polypeptide(L)'
;MTTPDTAVPRLVVVDDTDPSIQYTPSTAFSKDSAGKLDGQGYGGPVFNHTLTGLSGTSNNGSLTFSFNGTFVRAMVAAEGIYGWYCNVDNHLITSFTVDTSQVTNYIACDSEGTLSGTTSEHTLVVNFFFYPDSPTTSSLWLDSIQYQPLPSDPLDAVTLRIHNSDPSISYSNSSGGWSFQGLNSNATDLTGTSMSLSFNGTSTTLYSVNFGSPTEYNATTAFYTIDGKSTDFDLPGSAKTSNSGGNYTNISNWPLFTLADLSASQHNLNVATSYNSTPQPQYLSIEYFIIQTNPSNSSSTEGSSNSTGVGSSSGGSSSSHSTPVGAIVGGVVGGIVGLAAIILALYFFFRRRRRSAQYHSPGMLDLSAGTPPLGHYGPNSGGSIINSPPPMQSVSSSGRPGSSAFSPDALYRDGTSPPHSPPAVMDSSVAGSVAGSSSRASQSVPDSGRLVSMKNAQSLKVRDEQLRRSELRLHTDSGVRLPAPNEREVIDVPPTYTED
;
A
#
# COMPACT_ATOMS: atom_id res chain seq x y z
N MET A 1 7.05 -12.28 5.42
CA MET A 1 6.32 -10.99 5.46
C MET A 1 5.50 -10.91 4.19
N THR A 2 4.42 -10.15 4.17
CA THR A 2 3.68 -9.89 2.93
C THR A 2 4.57 -9.16 1.94
N THR A 3 4.36 -9.42 0.65
CA THR A 3 5.05 -8.67 -0.42
C THR A 3 4.56 -7.22 -0.39
N PRO A 4 5.44 -6.22 -0.26
CA PRO A 4 5.00 -4.82 -0.28
C PRO A 4 4.37 -4.46 -1.62
N ASP A 5 3.26 -3.72 -1.61
CA ASP A 5 2.60 -3.26 -2.84
C ASP A 5 3.52 -2.35 -3.68
N THR A 6 4.52 -1.72 -3.06
CA THR A 6 5.56 -0.96 -3.77
C THR A 6 6.45 -1.81 -4.68
N ALA A 7 6.57 -3.12 -4.41
CA ALA A 7 7.29 -4.06 -5.26
C ALA A 7 6.46 -4.54 -6.47
N VAL A 8 5.14 -4.51 -6.34
CA VAL A 8 4.17 -4.93 -7.35
C VAL A 8 3.06 -3.87 -7.51
N PRO A 9 3.39 -2.65 -7.93
CA PRO A 9 2.47 -1.51 -7.87
C PRO A 9 1.32 -1.59 -8.87
N ARG A 10 1.35 -2.55 -9.79
CA ARG A 10 0.33 -2.76 -10.81
C ARG A 10 -0.07 -4.22 -10.85
N LEU A 11 -1.35 -4.47 -10.54
CA LEU A 11 -1.92 -5.81 -10.50
C LEU A 11 -3.22 -5.83 -11.31
N VAL A 12 -3.46 -6.91 -12.04
CA VAL A 12 -4.81 -7.24 -12.52
C VAL A 12 -5.60 -7.75 -11.33
N VAL A 13 -6.85 -7.30 -11.19
CA VAL A 13 -7.78 -7.74 -10.16
C VAL A 13 -8.86 -8.59 -10.82
N VAL A 14 -9.06 -9.77 -10.27
CA VAL A 14 -10.10 -10.73 -10.67
C VAL A 14 -11.08 -10.83 -9.51
N ASP A 15 -12.32 -10.49 -9.80
CA ASP A 15 -13.45 -10.52 -8.86
C ASP A 15 -13.76 -11.96 -8.43
N ASP A 16 -14.25 -12.16 -7.20
CA ASP A 16 -14.64 -13.49 -6.72
C ASP A 16 -15.71 -14.17 -7.60
N THR A 17 -16.48 -13.37 -8.34
CA THR A 17 -17.56 -13.86 -9.21
C THR A 17 -17.11 -14.16 -10.63
N ASP A 18 -15.82 -13.99 -10.94
CA ASP A 18 -15.27 -14.26 -12.26
C ASP A 18 -15.43 -15.75 -12.63
N PRO A 19 -16.00 -16.07 -13.82
CA PRO A 19 -16.28 -17.44 -14.22
C PRO A 19 -15.04 -18.31 -14.46
N SER A 20 -13.84 -17.71 -14.55
CA SER A 20 -12.59 -18.45 -14.62
C SER A 20 -12.19 -19.08 -13.27
N ILE A 21 -12.76 -18.61 -12.16
CA ILE A 21 -12.51 -19.18 -10.83
C ILE A 21 -13.37 -20.44 -10.63
N GLN A 22 -12.70 -21.56 -10.36
CA GLN A 22 -13.36 -22.86 -10.17
C GLN A 22 -13.47 -23.21 -8.69
N TYR A 23 -14.68 -23.20 -8.16
CA TYR A 23 -14.99 -23.55 -6.77
C TYR A 23 -15.32 -25.04 -6.61
N THR A 24 -14.67 -25.72 -5.68
CA THR A 24 -14.79 -27.17 -5.48
C THR A 24 -14.95 -27.56 -4.00
N PRO A 25 -16.01 -28.32 -3.63
CA PRO A 25 -17.19 -28.60 -4.44
C PRO A 25 -18.04 -27.32 -4.59
N SER A 26 -18.51 -27.03 -5.80
CA SER A 26 -19.28 -25.81 -6.08
C SER A 26 -20.53 -25.68 -5.20
N THR A 27 -21.14 -26.80 -4.81
CA THR A 27 -22.33 -26.85 -3.93
C THR A 27 -22.08 -26.39 -2.50
N ALA A 28 -20.82 -26.32 -2.07
CA ALA A 28 -20.48 -25.82 -0.73
C ALA A 28 -20.30 -24.30 -0.68
N PHE A 29 -20.05 -23.65 -1.82
CA PHE A 29 -19.82 -22.21 -1.90
C PHE A 29 -21.13 -21.47 -2.12
N SER A 30 -21.25 -20.33 -1.43
CA SER A 30 -22.35 -19.39 -1.54
C SER A 30 -21.83 -18.01 -1.90
N LYS A 31 -22.64 -17.25 -2.63
CA LYS A 31 -22.35 -15.87 -3.00
C LYS A 31 -23.07 -14.92 -2.04
N ASP A 32 -22.34 -13.96 -1.50
CA ASP A 32 -22.87 -12.72 -0.96
C ASP A 32 -22.81 -11.62 -2.03
N SER A 33 -23.88 -10.86 -2.15
CA SER A 33 -23.97 -9.69 -3.03
C SER A 33 -24.67 -8.52 -2.34
N ALA A 34 -24.86 -8.64 -1.02
CA ALA A 34 -25.48 -7.63 -0.19
C ALA A 34 -24.43 -6.78 0.55
N GLY A 35 -23.13 -7.04 0.36
CA GLY A 35 -22.06 -6.35 1.07
C GLY A 35 -22.08 -6.62 2.57
N LYS A 36 -22.36 -7.86 3.00
CA LYS A 36 -22.58 -8.21 4.42
C LYS A 36 -21.41 -7.76 5.30
N LEU A 37 -20.18 -7.84 4.78
CA LEU A 37 -18.96 -7.54 5.52
C LEU A 37 -18.42 -6.12 5.27
N ASP A 38 -19.07 -5.29 4.45
CA ASP A 38 -18.51 -3.98 4.05
C ASP A 38 -18.29 -3.00 5.21
N GLY A 39 -19.13 -3.10 6.24
CA GLY A 39 -19.04 -2.30 7.46
C GLY A 39 -18.35 -3.00 8.63
N GLN A 40 -17.70 -4.14 8.37
CA GLN A 40 -17.05 -4.96 9.38
C GLN A 40 -15.53 -4.79 9.35
N GLY A 41 -14.93 -4.63 10.53
CA GLY A 41 -13.50 -4.49 10.67
C GLY A 41 -12.91 -3.27 9.97
N TYR A 42 -11.61 -3.08 10.15
CA TYR A 42 -10.91 -1.91 9.60
C TYR A 42 -10.43 -2.12 8.15
N GLY A 43 -10.69 -3.28 7.54
CA GLY A 43 -10.27 -3.60 6.18
C GLY A 43 -11.04 -2.87 5.08
N GLY A 44 -12.16 -2.20 5.40
CA GLY A 44 -13.00 -1.48 4.44
C GLY A 44 -13.95 -2.39 3.64
N PRO A 45 -14.73 -1.82 2.72
CA PRO A 45 -15.62 -2.59 1.85
C PRO A 45 -14.87 -3.61 1.01
N VAL A 46 -15.51 -4.74 0.72
CA VAL A 46 -14.95 -5.76 -0.17
C VAL A 46 -14.99 -5.28 -1.61
N PHE A 47 -14.17 -5.88 -2.46
CA PHE A 47 -14.15 -5.55 -3.88
C PHE A 47 -15.52 -5.83 -4.50
N ASN A 48 -16.06 -4.85 -5.23
CA ASN A 48 -17.35 -4.94 -5.94
C ASN A 48 -18.56 -5.32 -5.06
N HIS A 49 -18.45 -5.21 -3.73
CA HIS A 49 -19.49 -5.59 -2.77
C HIS A 49 -19.94 -7.06 -2.87
N THR A 50 -19.09 -7.93 -3.43
CA THR A 50 -19.34 -9.37 -3.59
C THR A 50 -18.32 -10.21 -2.85
N LEU A 51 -18.77 -11.40 -2.43
CA LEU A 51 -17.93 -12.41 -1.81
C LEU A 51 -18.45 -13.78 -2.21
N THR A 52 -17.54 -14.73 -2.44
CA THR A 52 -17.90 -16.13 -2.69
C THR A 52 -17.14 -17.02 -1.73
N GLY A 53 -17.87 -17.77 -0.92
CA GLY A 53 -17.28 -18.39 0.26
C GLY A 53 -18.08 -19.50 0.90
N LEU A 54 -17.48 -20.04 1.96
CA LEU A 54 -18.01 -21.11 2.78
C LEU A 54 -18.50 -20.54 4.10
N SER A 55 -19.60 -21.07 4.60
CA SER A 55 -20.14 -20.79 5.93
C SER A 55 -20.44 -22.10 6.64
N GLY A 56 -20.22 -22.12 7.96
CA GLY A 56 -20.49 -23.27 8.80
C GLY A 56 -19.32 -24.26 8.91
N THR A 57 -19.45 -25.22 9.83
CA THR A 57 -18.32 -25.99 10.39
C THR A 57 -18.00 -27.29 9.68
N SER A 58 -18.83 -27.72 8.73
CA SER A 58 -18.69 -29.01 8.03
C SER A 58 -18.16 -28.89 6.60
N ASN A 59 -17.89 -27.68 6.14
CA ASN A 59 -17.65 -27.39 4.74
C ASN A 59 -16.19 -27.01 4.53
N ASN A 60 -15.39 -27.94 4.01
CA ASN A 60 -14.10 -27.60 3.42
C ASN A 60 -14.28 -27.43 1.92
N GLY A 61 -13.45 -26.59 1.32
CA GLY A 61 -13.51 -26.35 -0.10
C GLY A 61 -12.21 -25.78 -0.61
N SER A 62 -12.12 -25.69 -1.92
CA SER A 62 -10.99 -25.08 -2.60
C SER A 62 -11.49 -24.27 -3.77
N LEU A 63 -10.68 -23.29 -4.17
CA LEU A 63 -10.85 -22.59 -5.43
C LEU A 63 -9.56 -22.70 -6.25
N THR A 64 -9.72 -22.74 -7.57
CA THR A 64 -8.60 -22.81 -8.52
C THR A 64 -8.73 -21.70 -9.55
N PHE A 65 -7.62 -21.06 -9.89
CA PHE A 65 -7.55 -19.99 -10.88
C PHE A 65 -6.26 -20.10 -11.70
N SER A 66 -6.37 -20.02 -13.02
CA SER A 66 -5.23 -20.05 -13.95
C SER A 66 -4.89 -18.63 -14.40
N PHE A 67 -3.60 -18.30 -14.43
CA PHE A 67 -3.13 -16.96 -14.78
C PHE A 67 -1.76 -17.00 -15.46
N ASN A 68 -1.47 -15.97 -16.25
CA ASN A 68 -0.14 -15.69 -16.78
C ASN A 68 0.43 -14.50 -16.03
N GLY A 69 1.54 -14.68 -15.32
CA GLY A 69 2.08 -13.60 -14.51
C GLY A 69 3.26 -13.98 -13.63
N THR A 70 3.91 -12.96 -13.07
CA THR A 70 5.12 -13.11 -12.23
C THR A 70 4.85 -13.00 -10.73
N PHE A 71 3.59 -12.79 -10.35
CA PHE A 71 3.14 -12.69 -8.97
C PHE A 71 1.65 -12.96 -8.88
N VAL A 72 1.19 -13.60 -7.80
CA VAL A 72 -0.24 -13.74 -7.48
C VAL A 72 -0.49 -13.61 -5.98
N ARG A 73 -1.67 -13.09 -5.64
CA ARG A 73 -2.17 -12.89 -4.29
C ARG A 73 -3.66 -13.18 -4.23
N ALA A 74 -4.12 -13.83 -3.16
CA ALA A 74 -5.54 -13.98 -2.88
C ALA A 74 -5.95 -13.05 -1.72
N MET A 75 -7.04 -12.31 -1.93
CA MET A 75 -7.68 -11.47 -0.94
C MET A 75 -8.92 -12.17 -0.39
N VAL A 76 -9.07 -12.17 0.93
CA VAL A 76 -10.18 -12.86 1.61
C VAL A 76 -10.88 -11.95 2.62
N ALA A 77 -12.11 -12.31 2.94
CA ALA A 77 -12.85 -11.81 4.10
C ALA A 77 -13.27 -13.00 4.97
N ALA A 78 -13.29 -12.83 6.29
CA ALA A 78 -13.57 -13.97 7.17
C ALA A 78 -13.97 -13.58 8.61
N GLU A 79 -14.87 -14.37 9.19
CA GLU A 79 -15.38 -14.24 10.56
C GLU A 79 -15.30 -15.58 11.31
N GLY A 80 -14.99 -15.56 12.62
CA GLY A 80 -14.91 -16.76 13.45
C GLY A 80 -13.53 -17.45 13.44
N ILE A 81 -13.54 -18.79 13.42
CA ILE A 81 -12.34 -19.62 13.49
C ILE A 81 -12.25 -20.43 12.20
N TYR A 82 -11.15 -20.28 11.46
CA TYR A 82 -10.97 -20.81 10.11
C TYR A 82 -9.48 -20.88 9.78
N GLY A 83 -9.15 -21.58 8.69
CA GLY A 83 -7.80 -21.57 8.14
C GLY A 83 -7.79 -21.75 6.64
N TRP A 84 -6.65 -21.43 6.04
CA TRP A 84 -6.39 -21.68 4.64
C TRP A 84 -4.93 -22.04 4.39
N TYR A 85 -4.67 -22.56 3.21
CA TYR A 85 -3.34 -22.62 2.64
C TYR A 85 -3.42 -22.52 1.12
N CYS A 86 -2.39 -21.95 0.52
CA CYS A 86 -2.33 -21.72 -0.92
C CYS A 86 -1.16 -22.44 -1.56
N ASN A 87 -1.35 -22.88 -2.79
CA ASN A 87 -0.27 -23.36 -3.63
C ASN A 87 -0.35 -22.74 -5.03
N VAL A 88 0.82 -22.63 -5.66
CA VAL A 88 0.95 -22.31 -7.08
C VAL A 88 1.70 -23.46 -7.73
N ASP A 89 1.13 -24.05 -8.78
CA ASP A 89 1.69 -25.20 -9.50
C ASP A 89 2.11 -26.34 -8.56
N ASN A 90 1.24 -26.67 -7.59
CA ASN A 90 1.47 -27.66 -6.53
C ASN A 90 2.61 -27.32 -5.55
N HIS A 91 3.13 -26.09 -5.55
CA HIS A 91 4.11 -25.62 -4.57
C HIS A 91 3.44 -24.70 -3.56
N LEU A 92 3.61 -25.00 -2.27
CA LEU A 92 3.04 -24.19 -1.19
C LEU A 92 3.64 -22.77 -1.23
N ILE A 93 2.78 -21.76 -1.19
CA ILE A 93 3.18 -20.36 -1.06
C ILE A 93 2.85 -19.83 0.33
N THR A 94 3.45 -18.69 0.69
CA THR A 94 3.28 -18.09 2.02
C THR A 94 1.81 -17.76 2.27
N SER A 95 1.27 -18.32 3.36
CA SER A 95 -0.06 -18.00 3.88
C SER A 95 0.10 -17.16 5.15
N PHE A 96 -0.70 -16.11 5.29
CA PHE A 96 -0.55 -15.15 6.39
C PHE A 96 -1.55 -15.40 7.51
N THR A 97 -1.19 -14.95 8.70
CA THR A 97 -2.05 -15.00 9.88
C THR A 97 -3.16 -13.96 9.80
N VAL A 98 -4.32 -14.33 10.33
CA VAL A 98 -5.49 -13.46 10.42
C VAL A 98 -5.29 -12.41 11.52
N ASP A 99 -5.50 -11.13 11.21
CA ASP A 99 -5.82 -10.13 12.23
C ASP A 99 -7.34 -10.00 12.33
N THR A 100 -7.96 -10.74 13.24
CA THR A 100 -9.43 -10.82 13.40
C THR A 100 -10.19 -9.48 13.48
N SER A 101 -9.50 -8.36 13.73
CA SER A 101 -10.11 -7.03 13.77
C SER A 101 -10.26 -6.35 12.39
N GLN A 102 -9.60 -6.83 11.35
CA GLN A 102 -9.67 -6.28 9.99
C GLN A 102 -10.91 -6.75 9.20
N VAL A 103 -11.33 -8.00 9.37
CA VAL A 103 -12.46 -8.74 8.76
C VAL A 103 -12.47 -8.90 7.23
N THR A 104 -12.05 -7.89 6.46
CA THR A 104 -12.09 -7.86 4.98
C THR A 104 -10.74 -7.47 4.37
N ASN A 105 -10.58 -7.63 3.04
CA ASN A 105 -9.36 -7.26 2.32
C ASN A 105 -8.07 -7.86 2.94
N TYR A 106 -8.14 -9.06 3.50
CA TYR A 106 -6.96 -9.73 4.02
C TYR A 106 -6.15 -10.35 2.90
N ILE A 107 -4.84 -10.18 2.96
CA ILE A 107 -3.92 -10.97 2.15
C ILE A 107 -3.90 -12.39 2.74
N ALA A 108 -4.62 -13.33 2.12
CA ALA A 108 -4.59 -14.73 2.54
C ALA A 108 -3.20 -15.33 2.27
N CYS A 109 -2.72 -15.11 1.05
CA CYS A 109 -1.44 -15.63 0.58
C CYS A 109 -0.93 -14.78 -0.58
N ASP A 110 0.39 -14.79 -0.76
CA ASP A 110 1.02 -14.30 -1.97
C ASP A 110 2.20 -15.17 -2.38
N SER A 111 2.54 -15.12 -3.67
CA SER A 111 3.63 -15.93 -4.24
C SER A 111 5.02 -15.37 -3.93
N GLU A 112 5.13 -14.22 -3.27
CA GLU A 112 6.37 -13.48 -3.10
C GLU A 112 7.13 -13.35 -4.44
N GLY A 113 8.46 -13.54 -4.43
CA GLY A 113 9.30 -13.58 -5.63
C GLY A 113 9.36 -14.95 -6.30
N THR A 114 8.56 -15.95 -5.89
CA THR A 114 8.67 -17.34 -6.37
C THR A 114 8.46 -17.46 -7.88
N LEU A 115 7.58 -16.63 -8.43
CA LEU A 115 7.23 -16.60 -9.86
C LEU A 115 8.00 -15.50 -10.62
N SER A 116 9.03 -14.90 -10.01
CA SER A 116 9.78 -13.83 -10.67
C SER A 116 10.53 -14.36 -11.89
N GLY A 117 10.22 -13.79 -13.06
CA GLY A 117 10.87 -14.14 -14.33
C GLY A 117 10.31 -15.39 -15.02
N THR A 118 9.24 -15.98 -14.48
CA THR A 118 8.47 -17.00 -15.20
C THR A 118 7.58 -16.34 -16.25
N THR A 119 7.30 -17.06 -17.33
CA THR A 119 6.41 -16.61 -18.42
C THR A 119 5.38 -17.66 -18.80
N SER A 120 5.30 -18.75 -18.02
CA SER A 120 4.34 -19.82 -18.23
C SER A 120 3.01 -19.48 -17.57
N GLU A 121 1.97 -20.17 -17.99
CA GLU A 121 0.72 -20.22 -17.24
C GLU A 121 0.96 -20.92 -15.90
N HIS A 122 0.34 -20.38 -14.86
CA HIS A 122 0.40 -20.83 -13.48
C HIS A 122 -1.01 -21.12 -12.97
N THR A 123 -1.13 -22.04 -12.03
CA THR A 123 -2.40 -22.36 -11.37
C THR A 123 -2.31 -22.06 -9.89
N LEU A 124 -3.08 -21.07 -9.42
CA LEU A 124 -3.31 -20.82 -8.00
C LEU A 124 -4.40 -21.76 -7.49
N VAL A 125 -4.16 -22.42 -6.36
CA VAL A 125 -5.17 -23.13 -5.58
C VAL A 125 -5.20 -22.58 -4.16
N VAL A 126 -6.38 -22.17 -3.70
CA VAL A 126 -6.61 -21.77 -2.31
C VAL A 126 -7.51 -22.79 -1.64
N ASN A 127 -7.06 -23.37 -0.53
CA ASN A 127 -7.78 -24.38 0.21
C ASN A 127 -8.33 -23.77 1.50
N PHE A 128 -9.63 -23.85 1.70
CA PHE A 128 -10.37 -23.34 2.85
C PHE A 128 -10.79 -24.49 3.76
N PHE A 129 -10.61 -24.31 5.06
CA PHE A 129 -11.03 -25.29 6.05
C PHE A 129 -11.45 -24.65 7.37
N PHE A 130 -12.29 -25.36 8.12
CA PHE A 130 -12.67 -25.00 9.48
C PHE A 130 -12.05 -25.98 10.47
N TYR A 131 -11.61 -25.48 11.63
CA TYR A 131 -11.14 -26.32 12.72
C TYR A 131 -12.32 -27.04 13.40
N PRO A 132 -12.11 -28.19 14.07
CA PRO A 132 -13.17 -28.92 14.76
C PRO A 132 -13.96 -28.07 15.77
N ASP A 133 -13.30 -27.12 16.43
CA ASP A 133 -13.90 -26.25 17.45
C ASP A 133 -14.44 -24.93 16.87
N SER A 134 -14.52 -24.80 15.55
CA SER A 134 -15.01 -23.58 14.92
C SER A 134 -16.50 -23.35 15.26
N PRO A 135 -16.93 -22.13 15.58
CA PRO A 135 -18.35 -21.82 15.72
C PRO A 135 -19.11 -21.99 14.40
N THR A 136 -20.40 -22.31 14.46
CA THR A 136 -21.28 -22.40 13.27
C THR A 136 -21.45 -21.08 12.52
N THR A 137 -21.12 -19.97 13.17
CA THR A 137 -21.08 -18.63 12.57
C THR A 137 -19.79 -18.33 11.83
N SER A 138 -18.82 -19.25 11.82
CA SER A 138 -17.55 -19.04 11.10
C SER A 138 -17.79 -19.05 9.60
N SER A 139 -17.11 -18.16 8.90
CA SER A 139 -17.20 -18.05 7.45
C SER A 139 -15.89 -17.55 6.84
N LEU A 140 -15.59 -18.02 5.64
CA LEU A 140 -14.37 -17.71 4.91
C LEU A 140 -14.72 -17.48 3.44
N TRP A 141 -14.35 -16.33 2.91
CA TRP A 141 -14.78 -15.82 1.62
C TRP A 141 -13.60 -15.39 0.77
N LEU A 142 -13.63 -15.72 -0.52
CA LEU A 142 -12.79 -15.02 -1.50
C LEU A 142 -13.42 -13.66 -1.80
N ASP A 143 -12.57 -12.65 -1.85
CA ASP A 143 -12.89 -11.28 -2.23
C ASP A 143 -12.35 -10.98 -3.64
N SER A 144 -11.04 -11.14 -3.83
CA SER A 144 -10.43 -11.00 -5.15
C SER A 144 -9.14 -11.80 -5.27
N ILE A 145 -8.73 -12.09 -6.51
CA ILE A 145 -7.40 -12.57 -6.84
C ILE A 145 -6.68 -11.45 -7.57
N GLN A 146 -5.45 -11.16 -7.16
CA GLN A 146 -4.63 -10.10 -7.75
C GLN A 146 -3.35 -10.71 -8.30
N TYR A 147 -3.01 -10.45 -9.57
CA TYR A 147 -1.79 -10.97 -10.17
C TYR A 147 -1.06 -9.91 -10.98
N GLN A 148 0.26 -10.04 -11.07
CA GLN A 148 1.07 -9.18 -11.92
C GLN A 148 1.12 -9.80 -13.33
N PRO A 149 0.53 -9.14 -14.34
CA PRO A 149 0.55 -9.64 -15.72
C PRO A 149 1.96 -9.60 -16.29
N LEU A 150 2.22 -10.36 -17.36
CA LEU A 150 3.50 -10.28 -18.06
C LEU A 150 3.65 -8.91 -18.76
N PRO A 151 4.88 -8.39 -18.94
CA PRO A 151 5.09 -7.11 -19.61
C PRO A 151 4.55 -7.04 -21.06
N SER A 152 4.39 -8.19 -21.71
CA SER A 152 3.82 -8.32 -23.04
C SER A 152 2.31 -8.53 -23.07
N ASP A 153 1.70 -8.79 -21.92
CA ASP A 153 0.27 -9.08 -21.86
C ASP A 153 -0.51 -7.80 -22.18
N PRO A 154 -1.52 -7.92 -23.04
CA PRO A 154 -2.32 -6.77 -23.42
C PRO A 154 -3.23 -6.42 -22.22
N LEU A 155 -3.22 -5.15 -21.80
CA LEU A 155 -3.94 -4.67 -20.62
C LEU A 155 -5.26 -3.98 -20.98
N ASP A 156 -5.88 -4.42 -22.06
CA ASP A 156 -7.23 -4.07 -22.49
C ASP A 156 -8.24 -5.04 -21.89
N ALA A 157 -9.45 -4.55 -21.62
CA ALA A 157 -10.57 -5.28 -21.05
C ALA A 157 -10.28 -5.97 -19.69
N VAL A 158 -9.29 -5.48 -18.94
CA VAL A 158 -8.97 -5.93 -17.58
C VAL A 158 -9.28 -4.85 -16.53
N THR A 159 -9.41 -5.28 -15.28
CA THR A 159 -9.44 -4.39 -14.12
C THR A 159 -8.05 -4.29 -13.51
N LEU A 160 -7.50 -3.08 -13.44
CA LEU A 160 -6.18 -2.82 -12.87
C LEU A 160 -6.28 -2.17 -11.51
N ARG A 161 -5.51 -2.68 -10.55
CA ARG A 161 -5.15 -1.98 -9.31
C ARG A 161 -3.80 -1.29 -9.49
N ILE A 162 -3.81 0.04 -9.34
CA ILE A 162 -2.63 0.91 -9.45
C ILE A 162 -2.32 1.47 -8.05
N HIS A 163 -1.30 0.93 -7.40
CA HIS A 163 -0.82 1.41 -6.10
C HIS A 163 -0.27 2.83 -6.21
N ASN A 164 -0.33 3.58 -5.12
CA ASN A 164 0.11 4.98 -5.04
C ASN A 164 1.60 5.23 -5.41
N SER A 165 2.42 4.18 -5.44
CA SER A 165 3.82 4.24 -5.83
C SER A 165 4.07 3.93 -7.30
N ASP A 166 3.02 3.66 -8.09
CA ASP A 166 3.14 3.41 -9.51
C ASP A 166 3.70 4.65 -10.25
N PRO A 167 4.64 4.49 -11.19
CA PRO A 167 5.19 5.61 -11.95
C PRO A 167 4.18 6.43 -12.76
N SER A 168 2.96 5.94 -13.01
CA SER A 168 1.88 6.71 -13.65
C SER A 168 1.26 7.76 -12.72
N ILE A 169 1.56 7.69 -11.42
CA ILE A 169 1.13 8.66 -10.41
C ILE A 169 2.28 9.63 -10.15
N SER A 170 1.99 10.92 -10.31
CA SER A 170 2.92 11.98 -9.96
C SER A 170 2.33 12.89 -8.89
N TYR A 171 3.09 13.09 -7.82
CA TYR A 171 2.75 14.01 -6.74
C TYR A 171 3.34 15.38 -7.03
N SER A 172 2.56 16.46 -6.87
CA SER A 172 3.06 17.83 -6.99
C SER A 172 4.03 18.12 -5.82
N ASN A 173 5.29 17.75 -5.97
CA ASN A 173 6.30 17.90 -4.91
C ASN A 173 6.79 19.34 -4.75
N SER A 174 6.30 20.28 -5.57
CA SER A 174 6.64 21.71 -5.50
C SER A 174 6.26 22.34 -4.15
N SER A 175 5.35 21.74 -3.38
CA SER A 175 4.97 22.20 -2.04
C SER A 175 5.55 21.36 -0.88
N GLY A 176 6.15 20.19 -1.16
CA GLY A 176 6.49 19.22 -0.11
C GLY A 176 5.27 18.74 0.69
N GLY A 177 4.06 18.87 0.11
CA GLY A 177 2.82 18.71 0.85
C GLY A 177 2.36 17.26 1.06
N TRP A 178 2.95 16.29 0.37
CA TRP A 178 2.64 14.87 0.53
C TRP A 178 3.59 14.20 1.52
N SER A 179 3.03 13.41 2.43
CA SER A 179 3.78 12.66 3.41
C SER A 179 3.21 11.26 3.61
N PHE A 180 4.05 10.32 4.02
CA PHE A 180 3.60 8.99 4.40
C PHE A 180 3.02 9.03 5.82
N GLN A 181 1.72 8.78 5.95
CA GLN A 181 1.00 8.77 7.24
C GLN A 181 0.77 7.35 7.79
N GLY A 182 1.36 6.33 7.15
CA GLY A 182 1.14 4.92 7.48
C GLY A 182 0.16 4.23 6.52
N LEU A 183 -0.14 2.96 6.80
CA LEU A 183 -1.16 2.17 6.08
C LEU A 183 -0.96 2.17 4.56
N ASN A 184 0.31 2.11 4.11
CA ASN A 184 0.70 2.08 2.70
C ASN A 184 0.16 3.26 1.86
N SER A 185 -0.20 4.39 2.48
CA SER A 185 -0.78 5.55 1.80
C SER A 185 0.12 6.79 1.84
N ASN A 186 0.10 7.57 0.75
CA ASN A 186 0.59 8.95 0.73
C ASN A 186 -0.59 9.88 1.02
N ALA A 187 -0.42 10.82 1.94
CA ALA A 187 -1.49 11.66 2.44
C ALA A 187 -1.09 13.13 2.60
N THR A 188 -2.08 14.01 2.55
CA THR A 188 -1.93 15.46 2.73
C THR A 188 -3.21 16.12 3.23
N ASP A 189 -3.05 17.14 4.07
CA ASP A 189 -4.09 18.09 4.50
C ASP A 189 -3.76 19.53 4.06
N LEU A 190 -2.65 19.70 3.33
CA LEU A 190 -2.17 21.00 2.90
C LEU A 190 -2.93 21.44 1.65
N THR A 191 -3.69 22.53 1.77
CA THR A 191 -4.47 23.13 0.68
C THR A 191 -3.69 23.30 -0.61
N GLY A 192 -4.34 22.98 -1.73
CA GLY A 192 -3.78 23.14 -3.08
C GLY A 192 -2.69 22.14 -3.43
N THR A 193 -2.43 21.16 -2.56
CA THR A 193 -1.54 20.04 -2.84
C THR A 193 -2.28 19.05 -3.72
N SER A 194 -1.64 18.59 -4.80
CA SER A 194 -2.29 17.73 -5.79
C SER A 194 -1.44 16.53 -6.20
N MET A 195 -2.11 15.57 -6.80
CA MET A 195 -1.52 14.41 -7.47
C MET A 195 -2.20 14.25 -8.83
N SER A 196 -1.49 13.69 -9.80
CA SER A 196 -2.07 13.34 -11.09
C SER A 196 -1.80 11.89 -11.45
N LEU A 197 -2.79 11.26 -12.07
CA LEU A 197 -2.77 9.92 -12.62
C LEU A 197 -3.10 10.01 -14.11
N SER A 198 -2.23 9.46 -14.95
CA SER A 198 -2.56 9.22 -16.36
C SER A 198 -2.94 7.76 -16.55
N PHE A 199 -4.10 7.50 -17.15
CA PHE A 199 -4.58 6.13 -17.35
C PHE A 199 -5.39 5.97 -18.64
N ASN A 200 -5.45 4.73 -19.14
CA ASN A 200 -6.29 4.35 -20.28
C ASN A 200 -7.44 3.49 -19.76
N GLY A 201 -8.68 3.96 -19.84
CA GLY A 201 -9.80 3.22 -19.29
C GLY A 201 -11.14 3.93 -19.42
N THR A 202 -12.20 3.20 -19.09
CA THR A 202 -13.59 3.69 -19.09
C THR A 202 -14.12 3.99 -17.70
N SER A 203 -13.38 3.63 -16.65
CA SER A 203 -13.73 3.92 -15.27
C SER A 203 -12.50 3.98 -14.36
N THR A 204 -12.56 4.79 -13.31
CA THR A 204 -11.59 4.72 -12.21
C THR A 204 -12.22 5.04 -10.85
N THR A 205 -11.81 4.31 -9.82
CA THR A 205 -12.19 4.56 -8.42
C THR A 205 -10.94 4.84 -7.60
N LEU A 206 -10.96 5.93 -6.82
CA LEU A 206 -9.90 6.22 -5.86
C LEU A 206 -10.22 5.57 -4.51
N TYR A 207 -9.29 4.75 -4.02
CA TYR A 207 -9.30 4.19 -2.68
C TYR A 207 -8.31 4.92 -1.76
N SER A 208 -8.78 5.22 -0.55
CA SER A 208 -8.11 6.00 0.48
C SER A 208 -8.14 5.24 1.82
N VAL A 209 -7.38 5.75 2.79
CA VAL A 209 -7.61 5.47 4.20
C VAL A 209 -8.57 6.51 4.77
N ASN A 210 -9.58 6.09 5.52
CA ASN A 210 -10.36 6.97 6.40
C ASN A 210 -9.72 6.94 7.80
N PHE A 211 -9.03 8.02 8.19
CA PHE A 211 -8.36 8.07 9.48
C PHE A 211 -9.32 8.39 10.61
N GLY A 212 -9.10 7.76 11.77
CA GLY A 212 -9.87 8.00 12.98
C GLY A 212 -9.24 7.54 14.29
N SER A 213 -8.01 7.03 14.28
CA SER A 213 -7.30 6.67 15.50
C SER A 213 -5.80 6.92 15.37
N PRO A 214 -5.11 7.43 16.41
CA PRO A 214 -5.63 7.80 17.75
C PRO A 214 -6.31 9.18 17.79
N THR A 215 -6.35 9.88 16.65
CA THR A 215 -6.92 11.22 16.51
C THR A 215 -8.21 11.14 15.71
N GLU A 216 -9.22 11.89 16.15
CA GLU A 216 -10.48 12.08 15.41
C GLU A 216 -10.30 13.20 14.40
N TYR A 217 -10.80 12.99 13.19
CA TYR A 217 -10.70 13.91 12.07
C TYR A 217 -12.09 14.35 11.63
N ASN A 218 -12.22 15.63 11.31
CA ASN A 218 -13.45 16.22 10.83
C ASN A 218 -13.61 16.01 9.33
N ALA A 219 -14.86 15.91 8.87
CA ALA A 219 -15.18 15.83 7.45
C ALA A 219 -14.79 17.13 6.72
N THR A 220 -14.31 16.99 5.48
CA THR A 220 -13.83 18.10 4.65
C THR A 220 -14.13 17.83 3.19
N THR A 221 -13.62 18.67 2.28
CA THR A 221 -13.78 18.48 0.85
C THR A 221 -12.45 18.50 0.12
N ALA A 222 -12.41 17.78 -0.99
CA ALA A 222 -11.37 17.83 -1.99
C ALA A 222 -12.03 17.93 -3.37
N PHE A 223 -11.23 18.06 -4.42
CA PHE A 223 -11.75 18.11 -5.77
C PHE A 223 -10.86 17.31 -6.71
N TYR A 224 -11.45 16.84 -7.79
CA TYR A 224 -10.70 16.30 -8.91
C TYR A 224 -11.00 17.08 -10.19
N THR A 225 -10.04 17.08 -11.10
CA THR A 225 -10.22 17.56 -12.47
C THR A 225 -9.92 16.41 -13.43
N ILE A 226 -10.86 16.15 -14.33
CA ILE A 226 -10.70 15.18 -15.43
C ILE A 226 -11.26 15.80 -16.71
N ASP A 227 -10.52 15.67 -17.81
CA ASP A 227 -10.91 16.17 -19.13
C ASP A 227 -11.36 17.66 -19.12
N GLY A 228 -10.71 18.47 -18.28
CA GLY A 228 -11.00 19.90 -18.11
C GLY A 228 -12.19 20.24 -17.21
N LYS A 229 -12.89 19.25 -16.64
CA LYS A 229 -14.01 19.45 -15.71
C LYS A 229 -13.57 19.21 -14.27
N SER A 230 -13.81 20.19 -13.40
CA SER A 230 -13.59 20.08 -11.95
C SER A 230 -14.87 19.67 -11.22
N THR A 231 -14.75 18.76 -10.25
CA THR A 231 -15.84 18.28 -9.41
C THR A 231 -15.35 18.12 -7.97
N ASP A 232 -16.11 18.65 -7.02
CA ASP A 232 -15.85 18.48 -5.59
C ASP A 232 -16.34 17.11 -5.09
N PHE A 233 -15.68 16.56 -4.08
CA PHE A 233 -16.09 15.37 -3.36
C PHE A 233 -15.76 15.48 -1.87
N ASP A 234 -16.47 14.69 -1.07
CA ASP A 234 -16.31 14.70 0.37
C ASP A 234 -15.13 13.82 0.81
N LEU A 235 -14.32 14.36 1.71
CA LEU A 235 -13.41 13.58 2.54
C LEU A 235 -14.13 13.31 3.87
N PRO A 236 -14.64 12.09 4.09
CA PRO A 236 -15.47 11.80 5.25
C PRO A 236 -14.67 11.93 6.55
N GLY A 237 -15.32 12.41 7.61
CA GLY A 237 -14.75 12.40 8.95
C GLY A 237 -14.51 10.98 9.47
N SER A 238 -13.90 10.89 10.64
CA SER A 238 -13.58 9.60 11.26
C SER A 238 -14.80 8.70 11.38
N ALA A 239 -14.64 7.46 10.95
CA ALA A 239 -15.69 6.45 10.97
C ALA A 239 -15.41 5.36 12.03
N LYS A 240 -16.49 4.66 12.39
CA LYS A 240 -16.48 3.51 13.30
C LYS A 240 -16.88 2.28 12.49
N THR A 241 -16.36 1.13 12.87
CA THR A 241 -16.74 -0.16 12.27
C THR A 241 -17.67 -0.90 13.23
N SER A 242 -18.46 -1.83 12.71
CA SER A 242 -19.47 -2.53 13.53
C SER A 242 -18.86 -3.30 14.71
N ASN A 243 -17.63 -3.77 14.56
CA ASN A 243 -16.87 -4.53 15.56
C ASN A 243 -15.88 -3.69 16.39
N SER A 244 -15.81 -2.37 16.22
CA SER A 244 -14.85 -1.51 16.94
C SER A 244 -15.22 -1.21 18.40
N GLY A 245 -16.33 -1.76 18.90
CA GLY A 245 -16.84 -1.46 20.24
C GLY A 245 -17.23 0.01 20.43
N GLY A 246 -17.56 0.72 19.33
CA GLY A 246 -17.94 2.12 19.34
C GLY A 246 -16.78 3.11 19.28
N ASN A 247 -15.54 2.64 19.09
CA ASN A 247 -14.36 3.47 18.90
C ASN A 247 -14.16 3.84 17.42
N TYR A 248 -13.54 4.99 17.16
CA TYR A 248 -13.07 5.35 15.83
C TYR A 248 -11.84 4.53 15.44
N THR A 249 -11.71 4.25 14.15
CA THR A 249 -10.69 3.35 13.61
C THR A 249 -10.12 3.91 12.31
N ASN A 250 -8.88 3.56 11.98
CA ASN A 250 -8.35 3.82 10.64
C ASN A 250 -8.85 2.72 9.71
N ILE A 251 -9.72 3.06 8.75
CA ILE A 251 -10.33 2.10 7.83
C ILE A 251 -9.60 2.21 6.49
N SER A 252 -8.99 1.11 6.05
CA SER A 252 -8.29 1.02 4.75
C SER A 252 -9.29 0.71 3.64
N ASN A 253 -8.87 0.79 2.37
CA ASN A 253 -9.71 0.47 1.21
C ASN A 253 -11.03 1.27 1.18
N TRP A 254 -11.01 2.52 1.64
CA TRP A 254 -12.18 3.41 1.65
C TRP A 254 -12.38 4.05 0.27
N PRO A 255 -13.46 3.75 -0.46
CA PRO A 255 -13.72 4.38 -1.75
C PRO A 255 -14.14 5.84 -1.55
N LEU A 256 -13.43 6.78 -2.16
CA LEU A 256 -13.77 8.21 -2.10
C LEU A 256 -14.72 8.63 -3.23
N PHE A 257 -14.42 8.21 -4.45
CA PHE A 257 -15.26 8.46 -5.62
C PHE A 257 -15.00 7.45 -6.72
N THR A 258 -15.99 7.31 -7.61
CA THR A 258 -15.90 6.54 -8.85
C THR A 258 -16.25 7.44 -10.02
N LEU A 259 -15.36 7.48 -11.02
CA LEU A 259 -15.61 8.06 -12.33
C LEU A 259 -16.02 6.92 -13.25
N ALA A 260 -17.30 6.82 -13.58
CA ALA A 260 -17.85 5.80 -14.49
C ALA A 260 -18.13 6.40 -15.87
N ASP A 261 -18.39 5.52 -16.85
CA ASP A 261 -18.84 5.87 -18.19
C ASP A 261 -17.93 6.86 -18.94
N LEU A 262 -16.62 6.81 -18.69
CA LEU A 262 -15.63 7.57 -19.43
C LEU A 262 -15.49 7.00 -20.85
N SER A 263 -15.11 7.86 -21.80
CA SER A 263 -14.79 7.40 -23.15
C SER A 263 -13.60 6.43 -23.12
N ALA A 264 -13.59 5.44 -24.02
CA ALA A 264 -12.46 4.52 -24.13
C ALA A 264 -11.23 5.24 -24.72
N SER A 265 -10.47 5.93 -23.87
CA SER A 265 -9.37 6.81 -24.24
C SER A 265 -8.33 6.91 -23.12
N GLN A 266 -7.27 7.70 -23.35
CA GLN A 266 -6.37 8.13 -22.30
C GLN A 266 -6.97 9.34 -21.57
N HIS A 267 -6.97 9.29 -20.24
CA HIS A 267 -7.41 10.37 -19.37
C HIS A 267 -6.27 10.84 -18.46
N ASN A 268 -6.33 12.12 -18.07
CA ASN A 268 -5.48 12.68 -17.03
C ASN A 268 -6.38 13.15 -15.88
N LEU A 269 -6.28 12.44 -14.76
CA LEU A 269 -6.98 12.76 -13.53
C LEU A 269 -6.04 13.53 -12.62
N ASN A 270 -6.44 14.72 -12.18
CA ASN A 270 -5.77 15.48 -11.12
C ASN A 270 -6.66 15.48 -9.87
N VAL A 271 -6.14 15.12 -8.70
CA VAL A 271 -6.87 15.13 -7.42
C VAL A 271 -6.14 16.07 -6.47
N ALA A 272 -6.86 16.99 -5.83
CA ALA A 272 -6.28 18.02 -5.00
C ALA A 272 -7.11 18.33 -3.76
N THR A 273 -6.45 18.80 -2.71
CA THR A 273 -7.11 19.33 -1.51
C THR A 273 -7.70 20.71 -1.77
N SER A 274 -8.92 20.92 -1.29
CA SER A 274 -9.57 22.23 -1.28
C SER A 274 -8.97 23.15 -0.23
N TYR A 275 -9.27 24.46 -0.32
CA TYR A 275 -9.02 25.35 0.81
C TYR A 275 -9.85 24.90 2.02
N ASN A 276 -9.19 24.74 3.15
CA ASN A 276 -9.81 24.17 4.32
C ASN A 276 -9.31 24.85 5.61
N SER A 277 -10.26 25.39 6.38
CA SER A 277 -10.00 25.99 7.69
C SER A 277 -10.54 25.14 8.85
N THR A 278 -11.05 23.94 8.56
CA THR A 278 -11.56 23.01 9.56
C THR A 278 -10.41 22.52 10.45
N PRO A 279 -10.53 22.62 11.78
CA PRO A 279 -9.54 22.05 12.70
C PRO A 279 -9.47 20.52 12.52
N GLN A 280 -8.26 19.96 12.49
CA GLN A 280 -8.04 18.51 12.33
C GLN A 280 -8.82 17.93 11.13
N PRO A 281 -8.53 18.42 9.91
CA PRO A 281 -9.21 17.96 8.70
C PRO A 281 -8.87 16.51 8.38
N GLN A 282 -9.82 15.73 7.84
CA GLN A 282 -9.49 14.44 7.24
C GLN A 282 -8.43 14.62 6.14
N TYR A 283 -7.45 13.73 6.11
CA TYR A 283 -6.44 13.72 5.06
C TYR A 283 -7.03 13.30 3.72
N LEU A 284 -6.61 13.96 2.64
CA LEU A 284 -6.65 13.33 1.32
C LEU A 284 -5.52 12.31 1.30
N SER A 285 -5.87 11.02 1.26
CA SER A 285 -4.89 9.96 1.12
C SER A 285 -5.11 9.13 -0.14
N ILE A 286 -4.01 8.69 -0.74
CA ILE A 286 -4.00 7.87 -1.93
C ILE A 286 -3.42 6.52 -1.51
N GLU A 287 -4.27 5.50 -1.49
CA GLU A 287 -3.84 4.12 -1.27
C GLU A 287 -3.59 3.45 -2.63
N TYR A 288 -4.62 3.39 -3.47
CA TYR A 288 -4.55 2.90 -4.84
C TYR A 288 -5.75 3.36 -5.67
N PHE A 289 -5.68 3.12 -6.97
CA PHE A 289 -6.81 3.24 -7.89
C PHE A 289 -7.21 1.87 -8.40
N ILE A 290 -8.51 1.68 -8.62
CA ILE A 290 -9.04 0.63 -9.49
C ILE A 290 -9.40 1.27 -10.82
N ILE A 291 -9.05 0.63 -11.93
CA ILE A 291 -9.27 1.14 -13.29
C ILE A 291 -9.86 0.03 -14.15
N GLN A 292 -11.02 0.28 -14.75
CA GLN A 292 -11.51 -0.56 -15.84
C GLN A 292 -10.83 -0.07 -17.13
N THR A 293 -9.96 -0.90 -17.70
CA THR A 293 -9.20 -0.53 -18.89
C THR A 293 -10.05 -0.55 -20.15
N ASN A 294 -9.55 0.08 -21.22
CA ASN A 294 -10.26 0.18 -22.49
C ASN A 294 -10.57 -1.22 -23.06
N PRO A 295 -11.75 -1.41 -23.69
CA PRO A 295 -12.06 -2.66 -24.38
C PRO A 295 -11.03 -3.01 -25.47
N SER A 296 -10.86 -4.30 -25.77
CA SER A 296 -9.88 -4.80 -26.74
C SER A 296 -9.99 -4.25 -28.16
N ASN A 297 -11.18 -3.77 -28.55
CA ASN A 297 -11.42 -3.23 -29.89
C ASN A 297 -11.29 -1.70 -29.97
N SER A 298 -10.80 -1.05 -28.91
CA SER A 298 -10.65 0.41 -28.83
C SER A 298 -9.31 0.88 -29.44
N SER A 299 -8.98 0.47 -30.66
CA SER A 299 -7.91 1.17 -31.38
C SER A 299 -8.43 2.53 -31.79
N SER A 300 -8.07 3.58 -31.05
CA SER A 300 -8.42 4.96 -31.35
C SER A 300 -7.86 5.37 -32.73
N THR A 301 -8.75 5.46 -33.73
CA THR A 301 -8.53 6.36 -34.86
C THR A 301 -8.61 7.79 -34.32
N GLU A 302 -7.46 8.40 -34.03
CA GLU A 302 -7.35 9.85 -33.87
C GLU A 302 -7.69 10.52 -35.21
N GLY A 303 -8.98 10.82 -35.39
CA GLY A 303 -9.47 11.65 -36.48
C GLY A 303 -9.52 13.10 -36.05
N SER A 304 -8.48 13.87 -36.40
CA SER A 304 -8.49 15.33 -36.31
C SER A 304 -9.69 15.89 -37.10
N SER A 305 -10.67 16.44 -36.39
CA SER A 305 -11.82 17.10 -36.99
C SER A 305 -11.51 18.58 -37.22
N ASN A 306 -11.02 18.90 -38.42
CA ASN A 306 -11.02 20.27 -38.93
C ASN A 306 -12.08 20.37 -40.04
N SER A 307 -13.10 21.20 -39.81
CA SER A 307 -14.17 21.50 -40.76
C SER A 307 -13.67 22.29 -41.97
N THR A 308 -14.14 21.97 -43.19
CA THR A 308 -14.80 22.91 -44.14
C THR A 308 -15.13 22.24 -45.50
N GLY A 309 -16.38 22.36 -45.93
CA GLY A 309 -16.77 22.80 -47.29
C GLY A 309 -16.69 21.87 -48.52
N VAL A 310 -17.87 21.39 -48.95
CA VAL A 310 -18.41 21.31 -50.34
C VAL A 310 -17.73 20.40 -51.41
N GLY A 311 -18.54 19.50 -52.01
CA GLY A 311 -18.57 19.28 -53.47
C GLY A 311 -18.21 17.90 -54.06
N SER A 312 -19.23 17.16 -54.48
CA SER A 312 -19.35 16.21 -55.62
C SER A 312 -18.23 15.24 -56.05
N SER A 313 -18.59 13.94 -55.98
CA SER A 313 -18.43 12.84 -56.95
C SER A 313 -17.09 12.46 -57.61
N SER A 314 -16.91 11.12 -57.67
CA SER A 314 -16.09 10.28 -58.56
C SER A 314 -14.73 9.81 -58.02
N GLY A 315 -14.50 8.51 -58.20
CA GLY A 315 -13.51 7.72 -57.47
C GLY A 315 -12.09 7.74 -58.05
N GLY A 316 -11.18 7.09 -57.31
CA GLY A 316 -9.82 6.81 -57.75
C GLY A 316 -8.90 6.32 -56.63
N SER A 317 -8.50 5.06 -56.73
CA SER A 317 -7.24 4.43 -56.26
C SER A 317 -6.69 4.72 -54.85
N SER A 318 -6.73 3.69 -54.01
CA SER A 318 -5.97 3.55 -52.77
C SER A 318 -4.46 3.46 -53.01
N SER A 319 -3.68 4.46 -52.58
CA SER A 319 -2.22 4.39 -52.47
C SER A 319 -1.84 3.92 -51.06
N SER A 320 -1.23 2.74 -50.97
CA SER A 320 -0.67 2.20 -49.73
C SER A 320 0.61 2.95 -49.34
N HIS A 321 0.56 3.73 -48.25
CA HIS A 321 1.76 4.27 -47.62
C HIS A 321 2.40 3.21 -46.72
N SER A 322 3.54 2.67 -47.15
CA SER A 322 4.41 1.83 -46.32
C SER A 322 5.19 2.70 -45.34
N THR A 323 5.14 2.34 -44.06
CA THR A 323 6.00 2.94 -43.03
C THR A 323 7.47 2.59 -43.30
N PRO A 324 8.41 3.55 -43.24
CA PRO A 324 9.83 3.29 -43.53
C PRO A 324 10.50 2.57 -42.34
N VAL A 325 10.27 1.26 -42.24
CA VAL A 325 10.87 0.35 -41.24
C VAL A 325 12.40 0.45 -41.21
N GLY A 326 13.03 0.77 -42.34
CA GLY A 326 14.50 0.87 -42.47
C GLY A 326 15.16 1.93 -41.59
N ALA A 327 14.47 3.05 -41.30
CA ALA A 327 15.03 4.11 -40.46
C ALA A 327 15.02 3.75 -38.97
N ILE A 328 14.01 2.98 -38.54
CA ILE A 328 13.83 2.55 -37.15
C ILE A 328 14.82 1.44 -36.80
N VAL A 329 15.04 0.49 -37.72
CA VAL A 329 15.97 -0.63 -37.49
C VAL A 329 17.44 -0.16 -37.49
N GLY A 330 17.79 0.86 -38.28
CA GLY A 330 19.16 1.41 -38.31
C GLY A 330 19.59 2.06 -36.99
N GLY A 331 18.66 2.73 -36.29
CA GLY A 331 18.95 3.38 -35.01
C GLY A 331 19.25 2.41 -33.88
N VAL A 332 18.49 1.31 -33.78
CA VAL A 332 18.64 0.33 -32.71
C VAL A 332 19.96 -0.44 -32.82
N VAL A 333 20.34 -0.86 -34.03
CA VAL A 333 21.60 -1.58 -34.25
C VAL A 333 22.80 -0.66 -34.00
N GLY A 334 22.73 0.61 -34.42
CA GLY A 334 23.77 1.61 -34.14
C GLY A 334 23.92 1.92 -32.64
N GLY A 335 22.81 2.01 -31.91
CA GLY A 335 22.79 2.28 -30.47
C GLY A 335 23.45 1.18 -29.64
N ILE A 336 23.17 -0.09 -29.95
CA ILE A 336 23.75 -1.23 -29.20
C ILE A 336 25.27 -1.30 -29.40
N VAL A 337 25.74 -1.08 -30.63
CA VAL A 337 27.18 -1.07 -30.94
C VAL A 337 27.87 0.13 -30.27
N GLY A 338 27.24 1.31 -30.30
CA GLY A 338 27.75 2.50 -29.62
C GLY A 338 27.85 2.35 -28.11
N LEU A 339 26.82 1.79 -27.47
CA LEU A 339 26.78 1.59 -26.02
C LEU A 339 27.84 0.58 -25.57
N ALA A 340 28.02 -0.52 -26.32
CA ALA A 340 29.05 -1.50 -26.04
C ALA A 340 30.46 -0.90 -26.12
N ALA A 341 30.73 -0.03 -27.11
CA ALA A 341 32.01 0.66 -27.24
C ALA A 341 32.30 1.61 -26.06
N ILE A 342 31.28 2.33 -25.57
CA ILE A 342 31.41 3.25 -24.42
C ILE A 342 31.72 2.48 -23.13
N ILE A 343 31.01 1.38 -22.87
CA ILE A 343 31.25 0.54 -21.69
C ILE A 343 32.67 -0.03 -21.71
N LEU A 344 33.14 -0.47 -22.87
CA LEU A 344 34.48 -1.05 -23.04
C LEU A 344 35.58 0.02 -22.85
N ALA A 345 35.35 1.25 -23.33
CA ALA A 345 36.25 2.38 -23.10
C ALA A 345 36.33 2.77 -21.61
N LEU A 346 35.19 2.86 -20.91
CA LEU A 346 35.16 3.17 -19.47
C LEU A 346 35.84 2.08 -18.65
N TYR A 347 35.59 0.80 -18.96
CA TYR A 347 36.25 -0.32 -18.30
C TYR A 347 37.77 -0.26 -18.42
N PHE A 348 38.30 0.04 -19.61
CA PHE A 348 39.74 0.17 -19.83
C PHE A 348 40.34 1.37 -19.09
N PHE A 349 39.61 2.49 -19.03
CA PHE A 349 40.03 3.69 -18.34
C PHE A 349 40.12 3.48 -16.82
N PHE A 350 39.12 2.83 -16.21
CA PHE A 350 39.14 2.50 -14.79
C PHE A 350 40.16 1.43 -14.42
N ARG A 351 40.41 0.46 -15.30
CA ARG A 351 41.45 -0.57 -15.09
C ARG A 351 42.86 0.03 -15.11
N ARG A 352 43.10 1.08 -15.89
CA ARG A 352 44.40 1.78 -15.94
C ARG A 352 44.66 2.58 -14.66
N ARG A 353 43.62 3.15 -14.04
CA ARG A 353 43.74 4.00 -12.84
C ARG A 353 44.01 3.24 -11.55
N ARG A 354 43.67 1.94 -11.49
CA ARG A 354 43.89 1.09 -10.31
C ARG A 354 45.33 0.57 -10.14
N ARG A 355 46.27 0.95 -11.02
CA ARG A 355 47.69 0.57 -10.89
C ARG A 355 48.58 1.65 -10.23
N SER A 356 48.00 2.69 -9.62
CA SER A 356 48.78 3.82 -9.10
C SER A 356 48.40 4.29 -7.69
N ALA A 357 47.89 3.41 -6.83
CA ALA A 357 47.66 3.73 -5.41
C ALA A 357 48.23 2.63 -4.49
N GLN A 358 49.53 2.68 -4.28
CA GLN A 358 50.22 2.10 -3.13
C GLN A 358 50.91 3.27 -2.40
N TYR A 359 50.96 3.17 -1.06
CA TYR A 359 51.52 4.12 -0.08
C TYR A 359 50.59 5.25 0.41
N HIS A 360 50.10 5.14 1.65
CA HIS A 360 50.59 5.86 2.85
C HIS A 360 49.75 5.49 4.10
N SER A 361 50.41 5.00 5.17
CA SER A 361 49.89 4.97 6.56
C SER A 361 50.31 6.24 7.31
N PRO A 362 49.48 6.76 8.24
CA PRO A 362 49.73 6.64 9.69
C PRO A 362 48.39 6.53 10.48
N GLY A 363 48.26 6.30 11.79
CA GLY A 363 49.15 6.27 12.94
C GLY A 363 48.28 5.97 14.18
N MET A 364 48.92 5.36 15.17
CA MET A 364 48.40 4.78 16.42
C MET A 364 48.02 5.84 17.46
N LEU A 365 46.97 5.60 18.27
CA LEU A 365 46.79 6.27 19.57
C LEU A 365 46.43 5.25 20.65
N ASP A 366 47.25 5.31 21.69
CA ASP A 366 47.25 4.61 22.97
C ASP A 366 46.49 5.46 24.01
N LEU A 367 45.63 4.83 24.82
CA LEU A 367 45.19 5.39 26.10
C LEU A 367 45.15 4.29 27.18
N SER A 368 46.13 4.42 28.06
CA SER A 368 46.38 3.71 29.30
C SER A 368 45.28 3.91 30.35
N ALA A 369 44.89 2.82 31.03
CA ALA A 369 44.33 2.85 32.38
C ALA A 369 44.79 1.60 33.15
N GLY A 370 45.26 1.82 34.38
CA GLY A 370 46.12 0.92 35.14
C GLY A 370 45.50 -0.36 35.73
N THR A 371 46.41 -1.33 35.88
CA THR A 371 46.44 -2.63 36.60
C THR A 371 46.27 -2.53 38.15
N PRO A 372 46.31 -3.65 38.94
CA PRO A 372 45.58 -4.95 38.97
C PRO A 372 45.29 -5.35 40.48
N PRO A 373 45.31 -6.61 41.01
CA PRO A 373 45.19 -7.99 40.48
C PRO A 373 44.17 -8.93 41.25
N LEU A 374 43.54 -9.91 40.58
CA LEU A 374 43.76 -11.39 40.54
C LEU A 374 43.58 -12.25 41.82
N GLY A 375 42.83 -13.35 41.62
CA GLY A 375 43.07 -14.72 42.14
C GLY A 375 42.18 -15.71 41.37
N HIS A 376 42.71 -16.50 40.41
CA HIS A 376 43.22 -17.89 40.55
C HIS A 376 42.11 -18.89 41.00
N TYR A 377 41.78 -20.03 40.38
CA TYR A 377 42.49 -21.08 39.61
C TYR A 377 41.46 -21.90 38.78
N GLY A 378 41.83 -22.45 37.61
CA GLY A 378 41.13 -23.60 36.97
C GLY A 378 41.78 -24.93 37.38
N PRO A 379 41.73 -26.03 36.60
CA PRO A 379 40.73 -26.44 35.60
C PRO A 379 40.35 -27.96 35.67
N ASN A 380 39.38 -28.34 34.83
CA ASN A 380 39.33 -29.57 34.01
C ASN A 380 38.76 -30.92 34.52
N SER A 381 37.96 -31.49 33.60
CA SER A 381 37.83 -32.91 33.23
C SER A 381 36.62 -33.71 33.74
N GLY A 382 35.77 -34.12 32.78
CA GLY A 382 35.28 -35.50 32.70
C GLY A 382 33.77 -35.72 32.76
N GLY A 383 33.24 -36.42 31.75
CA GLY A 383 32.15 -37.40 31.95
C GLY A 383 30.81 -37.10 31.27
N SER A 384 30.63 -37.62 30.06
CA SER A 384 29.33 -37.92 29.45
C SER A 384 28.59 -38.98 30.27
N ILE A 385 27.28 -38.86 30.57
CA ILE A 385 26.31 -39.98 30.54
C ILE A 385 24.86 -39.44 30.38
N ILE A 386 24.12 -40.10 29.49
CA ILE A 386 22.66 -40.12 29.30
C ILE A 386 21.94 -40.60 30.59
N ASN A 387 20.80 -40.00 30.98
CA ASN A 387 19.67 -40.79 31.49
C ASN A 387 18.33 -40.04 31.64
N SER A 388 17.29 -40.81 31.34
CA SER A 388 15.84 -40.63 31.45
C SER A 388 15.30 -40.17 32.81
N PRO A 389 14.06 -39.64 32.88
CA PRO A 389 13.36 -39.42 34.15
C PRO A 389 12.52 -40.65 34.56
N PRO A 390 12.44 -40.93 35.88
CA PRO A 390 11.22 -41.54 36.44
C PRO A 390 10.88 -40.92 37.84
N PRO A 391 9.91 -41.43 38.63
CA PRO A 391 8.45 -41.27 38.44
C PRO A 391 7.69 -40.91 39.76
N MET A 392 6.38 -40.59 39.66
CA MET A 392 5.29 -40.83 40.67
C MET A 392 5.40 -40.18 42.09
N GLN A 393 4.39 -39.91 42.94
CA GLN A 393 2.96 -40.21 43.10
C GLN A 393 2.40 -39.43 44.33
N SER A 394 1.08 -39.12 44.35
CA SER A 394 0.13 -39.04 45.51
C SER A 394 0.38 -38.01 46.65
N VAL A 395 -0.57 -37.42 47.39
CA VAL A 395 -1.72 -37.97 48.15
C VAL A 395 -2.76 -36.86 48.49
N SER A 396 -4.03 -37.28 48.58
CA SER A 396 -5.27 -36.86 49.30
C SER A 396 -5.11 -35.98 50.59
N SER A 397 -6.10 -35.32 51.21
CA SER A 397 -7.58 -35.50 51.34
C SER A 397 -8.25 -34.39 52.19
N SER A 398 -9.60 -34.38 52.19
CA SER A 398 -10.60 -33.89 53.20
C SER A 398 -11.33 -32.59 52.85
N GLY A 399 -12.65 -32.42 52.94
CA GLY A 399 -13.79 -33.25 53.35
C GLY A 399 -15.11 -32.50 53.01
N ARG A 400 -16.20 -33.25 52.81
CA ARG A 400 -17.60 -32.83 52.54
C ARG A 400 -18.39 -32.72 53.88
N PRO A 401 -19.73 -32.43 53.97
CA PRO A 401 -20.73 -31.94 52.98
C PRO A 401 -21.78 -30.90 53.53
N GLY A 402 -22.71 -30.45 52.67
CA GLY A 402 -24.07 -30.00 53.04
C GLY A 402 -24.66 -28.92 52.11
N SER A 403 -25.48 -29.28 51.10
CA SER A 403 -26.95 -29.05 50.99
C SER A 403 -27.36 -27.57 50.86
N SER A 404 -28.23 -27.09 49.97
CA SER A 404 -29.26 -27.69 49.10
C SER A 404 -29.77 -26.61 48.12
N ALA A 405 -30.46 -27.08 47.08
CA ALA A 405 -31.08 -26.35 45.96
C ALA A 405 -32.02 -25.17 46.31
N PHE A 406 -32.28 -24.27 45.34
CA PHE A 406 -33.57 -24.11 44.62
C PHE A 406 -33.56 -22.81 43.76
N SER A 407 -33.86 -22.96 42.45
CA SER A 407 -34.53 -21.96 41.58
C SER A 407 -36.06 -21.99 41.88
N PRO A 408 -37.00 -21.16 41.32
CA PRO A 408 -36.97 -20.40 40.05
C PRO A 408 -37.79 -19.06 40.02
N ASP A 409 -38.08 -18.62 38.79
CA ASP A 409 -38.68 -17.42 38.18
C ASP A 409 -39.98 -16.74 38.69
N ALA A 410 -40.06 -15.46 38.26
CA ALA A 410 -41.21 -14.66 37.76
C ALA A 410 -42.32 -14.13 38.69
N LEU A 411 -42.59 -12.83 38.59
CA LEU A 411 -43.84 -12.22 38.02
C LEU A 411 -43.92 -10.69 38.27
N TYR A 412 -44.24 -9.93 37.20
CA TYR A 412 -45.31 -8.90 37.08
C TYR A 412 -45.51 -7.87 38.24
N ARG A 413 -45.67 -6.53 38.09
CA ARG A 413 -46.52 -5.74 37.16
C ARG A 413 -46.52 -4.24 37.57
N ASP A 414 -46.81 -3.35 36.60
CA ASP A 414 -47.46 -2.00 36.66
C ASP A 414 -46.92 -0.91 37.62
N GLY A 415 -46.84 0.37 37.26
CA GLY A 415 -47.31 1.08 36.08
C GLY A 415 -47.24 2.61 36.27
N THR A 416 -47.57 3.34 35.20
CA THR A 416 -47.96 4.77 35.10
C THR A 416 -46.87 5.86 34.96
N SER A 417 -46.95 6.52 33.80
CA SER A 417 -46.27 7.74 33.30
C SER A 417 -47.05 9.03 33.70
N PRO A 418 -46.83 10.22 33.10
CA PRO A 418 -45.70 11.18 33.10
C PRO A 418 -46.25 12.58 33.59
N PRO A 419 -45.96 13.82 33.09
CA PRO A 419 -44.91 14.42 32.23
C PRO A 419 -44.44 15.86 32.68
N HIS A 420 -43.62 16.53 31.83
CA HIS A 420 -43.40 18.01 31.70
C HIS A 420 -42.42 18.68 32.71
N SER A 421 -41.55 19.68 32.44
CA SER A 421 -41.13 20.53 31.29
C SER A 421 -39.91 21.40 31.78
N PRO A 422 -39.19 22.17 30.91
CA PRO A 422 -37.90 22.87 31.17
C PRO A 422 -38.14 24.35 31.65
N PRO A 423 -37.25 25.39 31.55
CA PRO A 423 -35.84 25.56 31.11
C PRO A 423 -35.00 26.56 32.00
N ALA A 424 -33.97 27.19 31.41
CA ALA A 424 -33.28 28.46 31.75
C ALA A 424 -31.88 28.34 32.41
N VAL A 425 -30.78 28.60 31.67
CA VAL A 425 -30.16 29.90 31.31
C VAL A 425 -29.59 30.64 32.53
N MET A 426 -28.26 30.68 32.68
CA MET A 426 -27.51 31.94 32.68
C MET A 426 -25.98 31.74 32.66
N ASP A 427 -25.42 32.44 31.69
CA ASP A 427 -24.11 33.04 31.55
C ASP A 427 -23.36 33.41 32.84
N SER A 428 -22.04 33.18 32.89
CA SER A 428 -21.03 34.23 33.14
C SER A 428 -19.62 33.64 33.35
N SER A 429 -18.74 34.06 32.44
CA SER A 429 -17.33 34.45 32.60
C SER A 429 -16.68 34.39 34.01
N VAL A 430 -15.44 33.87 34.08
CA VAL A 430 -14.17 34.65 34.25
C VAL A 430 -13.01 33.70 34.60
N ALA A 431 -11.85 34.06 34.05
CA ALA A 431 -10.53 33.43 34.09
C ALA A 431 -9.92 33.12 35.46
N GLY A 432 -8.92 32.23 35.48
CA GLY A 432 -7.94 32.13 36.57
C GLY A 432 -7.09 30.87 36.56
N SER A 433 -5.93 30.93 35.90
CA SER A 433 -4.85 29.93 35.90
C SER A 433 -4.28 29.67 37.29
N VAL A 434 -3.96 28.42 37.66
CA VAL A 434 -2.68 28.06 38.31
C VAL A 434 -2.39 26.54 38.22
N ALA A 435 -1.10 26.24 38.13
CA ALA A 435 -0.45 24.95 37.95
C ALA A 435 -0.66 23.92 39.09
N GLY A 436 -0.50 22.64 38.73
CA GLY A 436 -0.28 21.55 39.66
C GLY A 436 0.44 20.39 38.96
N SER A 437 1.75 20.28 39.17
CA SER A 437 2.55 19.14 38.73
C SER A 437 2.16 17.88 39.50
N SER A 438 2.11 16.73 38.83
CA SER A 438 2.45 15.48 39.50
C SER A 438 3.29 14.61 38.57
N SER A 439 4.51 14.34 39.02
CA SER A 439 5.47 13.40 38.48
C SER A 439 5.01 11.97 38.74
N ARG A 440 4.98 11.13 37.70
CA ARG A 440 4.98 9.67 37.87
C ARG A 440 6.03 9.06 36.96
N ALA A 441 7.06 8.51 37.61
CA ALA A 441 8.08 7.68 36.98
C ALA A 441 7.44 6.40 36.43
N SER A 442 7.85 5.98 35.23
CA SER A 442 7.54 4.66 34.67
C SER A 442 8.74 4.18 33.85
N GLN A 443 8.96 2.88 33.98
CA GLN A 443 10.18 2.14 33.67
C GLN A 443 10.47 2.04 32.18
N SER A 444 11.76 1.95 31.85
CA SER A 444 12.34 1.89 30.52
C SER A 444 12.23 0.52 29.85
N VAL A 445 11.72 0.49 28.61
CA VAL A 445 11.87 -0.59 27.62
C VAL A 445 12.61 -0.01 26.39
N PRO A 446 13.49 -0.74 25.68
CA PRO A 446 14.35 -0.14 24.66
C PRO A 446 13.58 0.24 23.39
N ASP A 447 13.65 1.51 23.01
CA ASP A 447 12.99 2.08 21.82
C ASP A 447 13.86 1.90 20.55
N SER A 448 13.44 1.00 19.67
CA SER A 448 14.03 0.79 18.34
C SER A 448 13.83 1.99 17.38
N GLY A 449 12.89 2.90 17.67
CA GLY A 449 12.65 4.12 16.90
C GLY A 449 13.76 5.16 17.05
N ARG A 450 14.41 5.21 18.21
CA ARG A 450 15.50 6.16 18.49
C ARG A 450 16.76 5.89 17.65
N LEU A 451 17.04 4.62 17.34
CA LEU A 451 18.20 4.21 16.55
C LEU A 451 18.03 4.55 15.05
N VAL A 452 16.80 4.50 14.55
CA VAL A 452 16.46 4.91 13.18
C VAL A 452 16.47 6.44 13.05
N SER A 453 15.94 7.14 14.06
CA SER A 453 15.95 8.61 14.13
C SER A 453 17.38 9.18 14.17
N MET A 454 18.31 8.53 14.88
CA MET A 454 19.72 8.94 14.92
C MET A 454 20.46 8.73 13.59
N LYS A 455 20.15 7.66 12.83
CA LYS A 455 20.73 7.44 11.49
C LYS A 455 20.20 8.47 10.47
N ASN A 456 18.92 8.83 10.54
CA ASN A 456 18.34 9.85 9.67
C ASN A 456 18.86 11.26 9.98
N ALA A 457 19.07 11.60 11.26
CA ALA A 457 19.66 12.87 11.65
C ALA A 457 21.13 13.03 11.19
N GLN A 458 21.89 11.92 11.13
CA GLN A 458 23.26 11.93 10.58
C GLN A 458 23.27 12.09 9.06
N SER A 459 22.33 11.48 8.33
CA SER A 459 22.17 11.64 6.88
C SER A 459 21.82 13.09 6.48
N LEU A 460 20.93 13.73 7.24
CA LEU A 460 20.55 15.13 7.02
C LEU A 460 21.70 16.11 7.29
N LYS A 461 22.52 15.87 8.33
CA LYS A 461 23.73 16.68 8.58
C LYS A 461 24.77 16.57 7.47
N VAL A 462 24.93 15.39 6.85
CA VAL A 462 25.85 15.19 5.72
C VAL A 462 25.35 15.93 4.47
N ARG A 463 24.04 16.02 4.26
CA ARG A 463 23.42 16.72 3.13
C ARG A 463 23.46 18.25 3.29
N ASP A 464 23.32 18.75 4.51
CA ASP A 464 23.44 20.18 4.83
C ASP A 464 24.90 20.69 4.73
N GLU A 465 25.87 19.85 5.09
CA GLU A 465 27.32 20.08 4.87
C GLU A 465 27.73 20.04 3.38
N GLN A 466 26.94 19.39 2.52
CA GLN A 466 27.12 19.46 1.05
C GLN A 466 26.57 20.76 0.47
N LEU A 467 25.39 21.20 0.93
CA LEU A 467 24.74 22.43 0.44
C LEU A 467 25.47 23.71 0.86
N ARG A 468 26.15 23.71 2.02
CA ARG A 468 27.02 24.82 2.43
C ARG A 468 28.31 24.97 1.61
N ARG A 469 28.62 24.03 0.71
CA ARG A 469 29.89 23.99 -0.03
C ARG A 469 29.79 24.50 -1.48
N SER A 470 28.59 24.81 -1.95
CA SER A 470 28.28 25.30 -3.30
C SER A 470 27.99 26.80 -3.30
N GLU A 471 28.81 27.57 -4.03
CA GLU A 471 28.63 29.01 -4.24
C GLU A 471 28.00 29.24 -5.62
N LEU A 472 26.92 30.04 -5.67
CA LEU A 472 26.12 30.27 -6.86
C LEU A 472 26.61 31.55 -7.56
N ARG A 473 27.06 31.44 -8.81
CA ARG A 473 27.66 32.57 -9.55
C ARG A 473 26.93 32.80 -10.85
N LEU A 474 26.31 33.97 -10.99
CA LEU A 474 25.56 34.37 -12.19
C LEU A 474 26.50 35.12 -13.16
N HIS A 475 26.60 34.65 -14.41
CA HIS A 475 27.47 35.24 -15.43
C HIS A 475 26.69 36.19 -16.36
N THR A 476 27.26 37.35 -16.72
CA THR A 476 26.61 38.37 -17.56
C THR A 476 27.27 38.63 -18.92
N ASP A 477 28.19 37.80 -19.40
CA ASP A 477 28.65 37.90 -20.80
C ASP A 477 29.05 36.54 -21.42
N SER A 478 28.97 36.48 -22.75
CA SER A 478 29.21 35.28 -23.55
C SER A 478 30.65 35.27 -24.09
N GLY A 479 31.57 34.62 -23.38
CA GLY A 479 32.93 34.40 -23.85
C GLY A 479 33.55 33.12 -23.30
N VAL A 480 33.98 32.21 -24.19
CA VAL A 480 34.59 30.91 -23.82
C VAL A 480 35.98 31.12 -23.19
N ARG A 481 36.19 30.59 -21.97
CA ARG A 481 37.51 30.41 -21.37
C ARG A 481 37.66 28.98 -20.82
N LEU A 482 38.85 28.40 -21.02
CA LEU A 482 39.20 27.05 -20.56
C LEU A 482 39.59 27.05 -19.06
N PRO A 483 39.24 26.02 -18.27
CA PRO A 483 39.43 26.02 -16.81
C PRO A 483 40.86 25.64 -16.38
N ALA A 484 41.35 26.28 -15.31
CA ALA A 484 42.58 25.94 -14.61
C ALA A 484 42.35 24.81 -13.57
N PRO A 485 43.38 24.06 -13.12
CA PRO A 485 43.19 22.68 -12.65
C PRO A 485 42.57 22.46 -11.26
N ASN A 486 42.08 23.49 -10.55
CA ASN A 486 41.77 23.38 -9.12
C ASN A 486 40.44 24.06 -8.66
N GLU A 487 39.36 24.07 -9.45
CA GLU A 487 38.06 24.64 -9.01
C GLU A 487 36.92 23.62 -8.86
N ARG A 488 36.05 23.89 -7.87
CA ARG A 488 34.91 23.07 -7.43
C ARG A 488 33.79 23.04 -8.47
N GLU A 489 32.95 22.00 -8.40
CA GLU A 489 31.83 21.72 -9.31
C GLU A 489 30.87 22.92 -9.44
N VAL A 490 30.79 23.48 -10.66
CA VAL A 490 29.96 24.63 -11.02
C VAL A 490 28.72 24.13 -11.76
N ILE A 491 27.53 24.63 -11.39
CA ILE A 491 26.26 24.35 -12.07
C ILE A 491 25.87 25.61 -12.86
N ASP A 492 25.90 25.53 -14.19
CA ASP A 492 25.50 26.62 -15.09
C ASP A 492 23.99 26.59 -15.37
N VAL A 493 23.35 27.76 -15.27
CA VAL A 493 21.92 27.94 -15.56
C VAL A 493 21.76 29.00 -16.68
N PRO A 494 21.09 28.69 -17.80
CA PRO A 494 20.91 29.64 -18.90
C PRO A 494 19.86 30.72 -18.57
N PRO A 495 19.96 31.92 -19.18
CA PRO A 495 19.01 33.01 -18.93
C PRO A 495 17.63 32.74 -19.55
N THR A 496 16.59 33.14 -18.83
CA THR A 496 15.19 33.13 -19.27
C THR A 496 14.89 34.31 -20.19
N TYR A 497 14.32 34.06 -21.36
CA TYR A 497 13.77 35.10 -22.24
C TYR A 497 12.27 35.26 -21.98
N THR A 498 11.80 36.50 -21.89
CA THR A 498 10.38 36.87 -21.89
C THR A 498 9.89 37.01 -23.33
N GLU A 499 8.75 36.43 -23.66
CA GLU A 499 8.06 36.62 -24.94
C GLU A 499 7.24 37.93 -24.89
N ASP A 500 7.46 38.82 -25.86
CA ASP A 500 6.62 39.99 -26.18
C ASP A 500 5.63 39.64 -27.30
#